data_AF-A0A841WCK6-F1
#
_entry.id   AF-A0A841WCK6-F1
#
_cell.length_a   1.000
_cell.length_b   1.000
_cell.length_c   1.000
_cell.angle_alpha   90.00
_cell.angle_beta   90.00
_cell.angle_gamma   90.00
#
_symmetry.space_group_name_H-M   'P 1'
#
loop_
_entity.id
_entity.type
_entity.pdbx_description
1 polymer ?
#
loop_
_entity_poly.entity_id
_entity_poly.type
_entity_poly.pdbx_seq_one_letter_code
_entity_poly.pdbx_strand_id
1 'polypeptide(L)'
;MQITVEVSEELGQKLQQFQDRLQEIVERGLQELLSEQFGNFLDEKQIIALLASQPTPQQILAIRPSPEFQTRVSDLLAESKAGTLSAKGEAELERYLTIEHFVRMAKAHAFKQLRQNP
;
A
#
# COMPACT_ATOMS: atom_id res chain seq x y z
N MET A 1 3.99 24.93 5.42
CA MET A 1 5.46 24.82 5.20
C MET A 1 5.73 25.22 3.76
N GLN A 2 6.73 26.02 3.45
CA GLN A 2 7.02 26.44 2.07
C GLN A 2 8.26 25.70 1.58
N ILE A 3 8.12 24.95 0.48
CA ILE A 3 9.20 24.22 -0.19
C ILE A 3 9.31 24.80 -1.60
N THR A 4 10.51 25.22 -1.99
CA THR A 4 10.82 25.75 -3.32
C THR A 4 11.79 24.79 -4.00
N VAL A 5 11.49 24.41 -5.25
CA VAL A 5 12.31 23.48 -6.03
C VAL A 5 12.58 24.11 -7.39
N GLU A 6 13.84 24.11 -7.81
CA GLU A 6 14.22 24.48 -9.16
C GLU A 6 13.97 23.31 -10.11
N VAL A 7 13.28 23.58 -11.22
CA VAL A 7 12.92 22.58 -12.24
C VAL A 7 13.37 23.07 -13.62
N SER A 8 13.51 22.14 -14.58
CA SER A 8 13.80 22.51 -15.97
C SER A 8 12.67 23.32 -16.60
N GLU A 9 12.99 24.10 -17.62
CA GLU A 9 12.01 24.93 -18.33
C GLU A 9 10.87 24.09 -18.94
N GLU A 10 11.20 22.95 -19.54
CA GLU A 10 10.21 22.00 -20.07
C GLU A 10 9.27 21.46 -18.99
N LEU A 11 9.80 21.13 -17.80
CA LEU A 11 8.99 20.64 -16.69
C LEU A 11 8.13 21.76 -16.11
N GLY A 12 8.69 22.98 -16.00
CA GLY A 12 7.95 24.16 -15.58
C GLY A 12 6.75 24.45 -16.47
N GLN A 13 6.89 24.38 -17.79
CA GLN A 13 5.78 24.56 -18.73
C GLN A 13 4.69 23.49 -18.57
N LYS A 14 5.07 22.23 -18.35
CA LYS A 14 4.10 21.15 -18.07
C LYS A 14 3.39 21.38 -16.75
N LEU A 15 4.10 21.77 -15.70
CA LEU A 15 3.54 22.04 -14.37
C LEU A 15 2.60 23.25 -14.38
N GLN A 16 2.84 24.26 -15.23
CA GLN A 16 1.93 25.38 -15.41
C GLN A 16 0.51 24.96 -15.84
N GLN A 17 0.40 23.89 -16.63
CA GLN A 17 -0.90 23.37 -17.07
C GLN A 17 -1.73 22.75 -15.93
N PHE A 18 -1.08 22.43 -14.82
CA PHE A 18 -1.69 21.77 -13.67
C PHE A 18 -1.55 22.59 -12.38
N GLN A 19 -1.41 23.92 -12.47
CA GLN A 19 -1.21 24.81 -11.32
C GLN A 19 -2.19 24.56 -10.17
N ASP A 20 -3.48 24.41 -10.49
CA ASP A 20 -4.54 24.19 -9.51
C ASP A 20 -4.51 22.79 -8.85
N ARG A 21 -3.70 21.87 -9.40
CA ARG A 21 -3.56 20.48 -8.95
C ARG A 21 -2.12 20.10 -8.63
N LEU A 22 -1.21 21.07 -8.53
CA LEU A 22 0.20 20.81 -8.25
C LEU A 22 0.38 20.05 -6.94
N GLN A 23 -0.38 20.40 -5.91
CA GLN A 23 -0.32 19.71 -4.63
C GLN A 23 -0.68 18.24 -4.78
N GLU A 24 -1.76 17.92 -5.51
CA GLU A 24 -2.18 16.54 -5.76
C GLU A 24 -1.13 15.75 -6.56
N ILE A 25 -0.50 16.37 -7.56
CA ILE A 25 0.56 15.75 -8.37
C ILE A 25 1.78 15.47 -7.51
N VAL A 26 2.18 16.41 -6.65
CA VAL A 26 3.33 16.23 -5.75
C VAL A 26 3.02 15.14 -4.73
N GLU A 27 1.83 15.13 -4.12
CA GLU A 27 1.43 14.07 -3.18
C GLU A 27 1.43 12.68 -3.85
N ARG A 28 0.89 12.57 -5.07
CA ARG A 28 0.87 11.31 -5.83
C ARG A 28 2.26 10.88 -6.29
N GLY A 29 3.07 11.81 -6.80
CA GLY A 29 4.44 11.54 -7.21
C GLY A 29 5.34 11.16 -6.04
N LEU A 30 5.14 11.78 -4.87
CA LEU A 30 5.79 11.35 -3.63
C LEU A 30 5.31 9.96 -3.24
N GLN A 31 4.01 9.66 -3.30
CA GLN A 31 3.50 8.31 -3.01
C GLN A 31 4.10 7.26 -3.95
N GLU A 32 4.22 7.56 -5.23
CA GLU A 32 4.85 6.69 -6.24
C GLU A 32 6.35 6.50 -5.96
N LEU A 33 7.10 7.58 -5.73
CA LEU A 33 8.53 7.51 -5.40
C LEU A 33 8.80 6.80 -4.07
N LEU A 34 7.95 7.00 -3.07
CA LEU A 34 8.03 6.27 -1.80
C LEU A 34 7.66 4.80 -2.01
N SER A 35 6.74 4.47 -2.91
CA SER A 35 6.43 3.08 -3.27
C SER A 35 7.59 2.40 -4.00
N GLU A 36 8.34 3.15 -4.81
CA GLU A 36 9.57 2.67 -5.46
C GLU A 36 10.76 2.56 -4.48
N GLN A 37 10.88 3.47 -3.51
CA GLN A 37 11.96 3.49 -2.51
C GLN A 37 11.73 2.53 -1.33
N PHE A 38 10.49 2.25 -0.96
CA PHE A 38 10.14 1.35 0.14
C PHE A 38 9.62 0.03 -0.42
N GLY A 39 10.57 -0.87 -0.69
CA GLY A 39 10.29 -2.23 -1.13
C GLY A 39 9.24 -2.94 -0.27
N ASN A 40 8.24 -3.50 -0.97
CA ASN A 40 7.25 -4.48 -0.51
C ASN A 40 6.05 -3.98 0.31
N PHE A 41 5.76 -2.69 0.32
CA PHE A 41 4.58 -2.12 0.97
C PHE A 41 3.40 -2.05 -0.03
N LEU A 42 2.34 -2.82 0.22
CA LEU A 42 1.21 -3.00 -0.70
C LEU A 42 -0.12 -2.68 -0.04
N ASP A 43 -1.06 -2.16 -0.82
CA ASP A 43 -2.48 -2.06 -0.46
C ASP A 43 -3.28 -3.32 -0.89
N GLU A 44 -4.59 -3.36 -0.59
CA GLU A 44 -5.47 -4.49 -0.90
C GLU A 44 -5.43 -4.90 -2.39
N LYS A 45 -5.55 -3.93 -3.31
CA LYS A 45 -5.61 -4.24 -4.75
C LYS A 45 -4.27 -4.76 -5.25
N GLN A 46 -3.18 -4.18 -4.76
CA GLN A 46 -1.83 -4.59 -5.10
C GLN A 46 -1.51 -6.00 -4.54
N ILE A 47 -1.99 -6.34 -3.34
CA ILE A 47 -1.86 -7.70 -2.80
C ILE A 47 -2.57 -8.71 -3.70
N ILE A 48 -3.82 -8.43 -4.12
CA ILE A 48 -4.58 -9.33 -5.00
C ILE A 48 -3.87 -9.48 -6.35
N ALA A 49 -3.42 -8.38 -6.95
CA ALA A 49 -2.69 -8.40 -8.21
C ALA A 49 -1.38 -9.21 -8.11
N LEU A 50 -0.64 -9.05 -7.01
CA LEU A 50 0.58 -9.81 -6.75
C LEU A 50 0.27 -11.30 -6.58
N LEU A 51 -0.76 -11.69 -5.82
CA LEU A 51 -1.12 -13.10 -5.66
C LEU A 51 -1.54 -13.74 -6.98
N ALA A 52 -2.18 -12.97 -7.88
CA ALA A 52 -2.59 -13.44 -9.20
C ALA A 52 -1.43 -13.54 -10.21
N SER A 53 -0.29 -12.89 -9.98
CA SER A 53 0.83 -12.82 -10.93
C SER A 53 1.78 -14.02 -10.90
N GLN A 54 1.44 -15.07 -10.15
CA GLN A 54 2.33 -16.21 -9.86
C GLN A 54 3.67 -15.76 -9.23
N PRO A 55 3.63 -15.11 -8.06
CA PRO A 55 4.82 -14.54 -7.44
C PRO A 55 5.76 -15.64 -6.94
N THR A 56 7.06 -15.35 -6.93
CA THR A 56 8.06 -16.22 -6.31
C THR A 56 7.83 -16.34 -4.79
N PRO A 57 8.27 -17.43 -4.16
CA PRO A 57 8.18 -17.57 -2.70
C PRO A 57 8.81 -16.40 -1.94
N GLN A 58 9.92 -15.86 -2.43
CA GLN A 58 10.60 -14.69 -1.85
C GLN A 58 9.72 -13.44 -1.92
N GLN A 59 9.08 -13.17 -3.06
CA GLN A 59 8.14 -12.05 -3.19
C GLN A 59 6.94 -12.19 -2.26
N ILE A 60 6.39 -13.41 -2.12
CA ILE A 60 5.28 -13.68 -1.19
C ILE A 60 5.71 -13.38 0.26
N LEU A 61 6.90 -13.83 0.67
CA LEU A 61 7.42 -13.57 2.02
C LEU A 61 7.67 -12.09 2.27
N ALA A 62 8.03 -11.35 1.22
CA ALA A 62 8.31 -9.93 1.29
C ALA A 62 7.07 -9.05 1.46
N ILE A 63 5.86 -9.54 1.09
CA ILE A 63 4.59 -8.79 1.20
C ILE A 63 4.45 -8.14 2.58
N ARG A 64 4.28 -6.82 2.63
CA ARG A 64 3.92 -6.08 3.84
C ARG A 64 2.82 -5.07 3.49
N PRO A 65 1.84 -4.83 4.38
CA PRO A 65 0.87 -3.77 4.18
C PRO A 65 1.55 -2.40 4.24
N SER A 66 1.13 -1.43 3.43
CA SER A 66 1.69 -0.06 3.49
C SER A 66 1.49 0.61 4.85
N PRO A 67 2.32 1.60 5.23
CA PRO A 67 2.14 2.34 6.49
C PRO A 67 0.76 3.01 6.60
N GLU A 68 0.24 3.55 5.50
CA GLU A 68 -1.08 4.18 5.42
C GLU A 68 -2.17 3.12 5.64
N PHE A 69 -2.01 1.96 5.00
CA PHE A 69 -2.92 0.83 5.18
C PHE A 69 -2.90 0.31 6.62
N GLN A 70 -1.72 0.15 7.23
CA GLN A 70 -1.58 -0.25 8.63
C GLN A 70 -2.24 0.74 9.59
N THR A 71 -2.07 2.05 9.33
CA THR A 71 -2.71 3.12 10.11
C THR A 71 -4.22 3.00 10.02
N ARG A 72 -4.77 2.86 8.80
CA ARG A 72 -6.21 2.74 8.59
C ARG A 72 -6.81 1.51 9.30
N VAL A 73 -6.15 0.35 9.22
CA VAL A 73 -6.60 -0.84 9.95
C VAL A 73 -6.56 -0.63 11.46
N SER A 74 -5.52 0.05 11.96
CA SER A 74 -5.38 0.35 13.38
C SER A 74 -6.51 1.26 13.88
N ASP A 75 -6.88 2.27 13.09
CA ASP A 75 -8.00 3.16 13.39
C ASP A 75 -9.34 2.41 13.40
N LEU A 76 -9.60 1.57 12.40
CA LEU A 76 -10.81 0.74 12.33
C LEU A 76 -10.91 -0.21 13.54
N LEU A 77 -9.79 -0.78 13.98
CA LEU A 77 -9.75 -1.63 15.18
C LEU A 77 -9.98 -0.82 16.45
N ALA A 78 -9.48 0.42 16.53
CA ALA A 78 -9.72 1.30 17.67
C ALA A 78 -11.19 1.72 17.75
N GLU A 79 -11.79 2.12 16.62
CA GLU A 79 -13.23 2.42 16.50
C GLU A 79 -14.09 1.20 16.87
N SER A 80 -13.69 -0.01 16.43
CA SER A 80 -14.38 -1.26 16.77
C SER A 80 -14.39 -1.49 18.29
N LYS A 81 -13.22 -1.36 18.93
CA LYS A 81 -13.07 -1.50 20.38
C LYS A 81 -13.86 -0.44 21.16
N ALA A 82 -13.96 0.76 20.61
CA ALA A 82 -14.74 1.85 21.19
C ALA A 82 -16.25 1.71 20.96
N GLY A 83 -16.70 0.77 20.12
CA GLY A 83 -18.10 0.61 19.74
C GLY A 83 -18.62 1.73 18.83
N THR A 84 -17.72 2.49 18.20
CA THR A 84 -18.06 3.63 17.32
C THR A 84 -17.86 3.32 15.84
N LEU A 85 -17.50 2.08 15.50
CA LEU A 85 -17.26 1.66 14.13
C LEU A 85 -18.57 1.70 13.33
N SER A 86 -18.54 2.39 12.20
CA SER A 86 -19.67 2.41 11.27
C SER A 86 -19.81 1.09 10.51
N ALA A 87 -21.01 0.77 10.00
CA ALA A 87 -21.22 -0.40 9.14
C ALA A 87 -20.29 -0.43 7.91
N LYS A 88 -19.94 0.73 7.36
CA LYS A 88 -18.95 0.84 6.28
C LYS A 88 -17.55 0.43 6.76
N GLY A 89 -17.18 0.87 7.97
CA GLY A 89 -15.92 0.52 8.62
C GLY A 89 -15.85 -0.96 9.00
N GLU A 90 -16.95 -1.57 9.44
CA GLU A 90 -17.03 -3.03 9.68
C GLU A 90 -16.75 -3.82 8.41
N ALA A 91 -17.43 -3.48 7.31
CA ALA A 91 -17.21 -4.14 6.03
C ALA A 91 -15.78 -3.93 5.50
N GLU A 92 -15.18 -2.77 5.77
CA GLU A 92 -13.79 -2.47 5.44
C GLU A 92 -12.82 -3.33 6.26
N LEU A 93 -13.02 -3.41 7.57
CA LEU A 93 -12.21 -4.22 8.47
C LEU A 93 -12.32 -5.72 8.15
N GLU A 94 -13.51 -6.22 7.83
CA GLU A 94 -13.74 -7.61 7.42
C GLU A 94 -12.96 -7.97 6.14
N ARG A 95 -12.99 -7.10 5.13
CA ARG A 95 -12.20 -7.27 3.89
C ARG A 95 -10.71 -7.36 4.21
N TYR A 96 -10.21 -6.47 5.06
CA TYR A 96 -8.80 -6.47 5.44
C TYR A 96 -8.37 -7.74 6.18
N LEU A 97 -9.16 -8.19 7.15
CA LEU A 97 -8.89 -9.43 7.89
C LEU A 97 -8.88 -10.65 6.95
N THR A 98 -9.77 -10.67 5.95
CA THR A 98 -9.82 -11.73 4.94
C THR A 98 -8.55 -11.78 4.11
N ILE A 99 -8.09 -10.63 3.61
CA ILE A 99 -6.87 -10.56 2.79
C ILE A 99 -5.63 -10.91 3.61
N GLU A 100 -5.53 -10.39 4.83
CA GLU A 100 -4.42 -10.70 5.72
C GLU A 100 -4.36 -12.21 6.01
N HIS A 101 -5.51 -12.86 6.18
CA HIS A 101 -5.57 -14.30 6.34
C HIS A 101 -4.98 -15.05 5.13
N PHE A 102 -5.35 -14.66 3.91
CA PHE A 102 -4.79 -15.25 2.70
C PHE A 102 -3.29 -14.99 2.55
N VAL A 103 -2.81 -13.77 2.84
CA VAL A 103 -1.37 -13.45 2.80
C VAL A 103 -0.60 -14.29 3.81
N ARG A 104 -1.12 -14.47 5.03
CA ARG A 104 -0.50 -15.33 6.06
C ARG A 104 -0.37 -16.78 5.57
N MET A 105 -1.42 -17.32 4.96
CA MET A 105 -1.40 -18.67 4.40
C MET A 105 -0.40 -18.77 3.23
N ALA A 106 -0.42 -17.83 2.30
CA ALA A 106 0.53 -17.79 1.19
C ALA A 106 1.98 -17.78 1.69
N LYS A 107 2.30 -16.97 2.71
CA LYS A 107 3.63 -16.93 3.33
C LYS A 107 4.03 -18.26 3.96
N ALA A 108 3.12 -18.93 4.66
CA ALA A 108 3.40 -20.25 5.23
C ALA A 108 3.75 -21.28 4.15
N HIS A 109 3.01 -21.28 3.03
CA HIS A 109 3.29 -22.13 1.88
C HIS A 109 4.61 -21.77 1.19
N ALA A 110 4.88 -20.49 0.96
CA ALA A 110 6.12 -20.01 0.36
C ALA A 110 7.35 -20.40 1.20
N PHE A 111 7.25 -20.23 2.54
CA PHE A 111 8.30 -20.66 3.46
C PHE A 111 8.58 -22.16 3.36
N LYS A 112 7.52 -22.98 3.26
CA LYS A 112 7.65 -24.44 3.08
C LYS A 112 8.35 -24.79 1.76
N GLN A 113 8.01 -24.12 0.66
CA GLN A 113 8.63 -24.36 -0.64
C GLN A 113 10.14 -24.08 -0.62
N LEU A 114 10.55 -22.94 -0.05
CA LEU A 114 11.98 -22.60 0.08
C LEU A 114 12.76 -23.56 0.97
N ARG A 115 12.10 -24.19 1.96
CA ARG A 115 12.73 -25.23 2.77
C ARG A 115 12.87 -26.57 2.05
N GLN A 116 12.06 -26.83 1.03
CA GLN A 116 12.04 -28.08 0.26
C GLN A 116 12.95 -28.01 -0.97
N ASN A 117 13.20 -26.81 -1.50
CA ASN A 117 14.17 -26.50 -2.56
C ASN A 117 15.10 -25.36 -2.07
N PRO A 118 16.18 -25.67 -1.34
CA PRO A 118 17.15 -24.67 -0.87
C PRO A 118 17.94 -24.02 -2.00
#